data_AF-S0EWM8-F1
#
_entry.id   AF-S0EWM8-F1
#
_cell.length_a   1.000
_cell.length_b   1.000
_cell.length_c   1.000
_cell.angle_alpha   90.00
_cell.angle_beta   90.00
_cell.angle_gamma   90.00
#
_symmetry.space_group_name_H-M   'P 1'
#
loop_
_entity.id
_entity.type
_entity.pdbx_description
1 polymer ?
#
loop_
_entity_poly.entity_id
_entity_poly.type
_entity_poly.pdbx_seq_one_letter_code
_entity_poly.pdbx_strand_id
1 'polypeptide(L)'
;MELLGILKESPALKTLFEDCMAGRSGFTADHFDAQVRKWIGLSSSTALRWITYRGLGGEMDGVMALGMSDEACKAFLMYACGERAVRELLLRLPRDHWVELKYVAEWMRNGITELIDVQEENKENETVYKVTGRRRGRRSVIEHMVDGSKDGVLAEVRSLLRETSCRTRRYFAIEGDLLCLRAVEDGLAIHWLLYTPELKSDPLGYQLYEQACLQEVPRACLSGGLMAKLTTTRPVPRVIAVVETGVRSLTHFQLGSRSVLLIAENIANPDNLGMILRTADAAGAEGVMVVGEGSDPFHKNCIRAARGAIGRLPLLYCDNLRTALHAFVAKGTQVIGATGSAQETLWQLDFRPPLLLLVGNEQNGLTKEVLEVCTHQVRIPMVAGQDSLNVGVAAGILLYEIQRRLYAECSRRDMRVNSIVK
;
A
#
# COMPACT_ATOMS: atom_id res chain seq x y z
N MET A 1 29.97 -3.34 -19.54
CA MET A 1 30.16 -4.29 -18.43
C MET A 1 30.14 -3.61 -17.07
N GLU A 2 30.76 -2.43 -16.87
CA GLU A 2 30.70 -1.68 -15.59
C GLU A 2 29.28 -1.34 -15.14
N LEU A 3 28.43 -0.80 -16.01
CA LEU A 3 27.03 -0.49 -15.68
C LEU A 3 26.16 -1.73 -15.38
N LEU A 4 26.43 -2.88 -16.00
CA LEU A 4 25.77 -4.15 -15.65
C LEU A 4 26.17 -4.66 -14.26
N GLY A 5 27.34 -4.27 -13.76
CA GLY A 5 27.74 -4.46 -12.36
C GLY A 5 26.97 -3.53 -11.43
N ILE A 6 26.82 -2.25 -11.80
CA ILE A 6 26.03 -1.25 -11.07
C ILE A 6 24.55 -1.67 -10.98
N LEU A 7 24.00 -2.29 -12.04
CA LEU A 7 22.62 -2.79 -12.07
C LEU A 7 22.34 -3.90 -11.04
N LYS A 8 23.38 -4.58 -10.53
CA LYS A 8 23.26 -5.63 -9.51
C LYS A 8 23.25 -5.07 -8.08
N GLU A 9 23.64 -3.81 -7.88
CA GLU A 9 23.70 -3.17 -6.56
C GLU A 9 22.63 -2.08 -6.42
N SER A 10 21.55 -2.42 -5.71
CA SER A 10 20.38 -1.56 -5.43
C SER A 10 20.70 -0.09 -5.07
N PRO A 11 21.72 0.23 -4.25
CA PRO A 11 22.01 1.61 -3.87
C PRO A 11 22.57 2.47 -5.01
N ALA A 12 23.41 1.91 -5.87
CA ALA A 12 24.03 2.66 -6.97
C ALA A 12 23.01 2.99 -8.08
N LEU A 13 22.03 2.10 -8.27
CA LEU A 13 20.89 2.30 -9.16
C LEU A 13 20.03 3.49 -8.73
N LYS A 14 19.67 3.54 -7.44
CA LYS A 14 18.83 4.61 -6.86
C LYS A 14 19.45 5.98 -7.09
N THR A 15 20.73 6.14 -6.74
CA THR A 15 21.46 7.40 -6.90
C THR A 15 21.53 7.83 -8.36
N LEU A 16 21.84 6.90 -9.27
CA LEU A 16 21.89 7.20 -10.71
C LEU A 16 20.55 7.74 -11.23
N PHE A 17 19.44 7.13 -10.83
CA PHE A 17 18.12 7.61 -11.22
C PHE A 17 17.78 8.98 -10.62
N GLU A 18 18.04 9.18 -9.33
CA GLU A 18 17.79 10.47 -8.67
C GLU A 18 18.59 11.60 -9.34
N ASP A 19 19.85 11.36 -9.69
CA ASP A 19 20.70 12.34 -10.36
C ASP A 19 20.29 12.58 -11.82
N CYS A 20 19.93 11.55 -12.58
CA CYS A 20 19.42 11.72 -13.94
C CYS A 20 18.08 12.47 -13.96
N MET A 21 17.14 12.12 -13.09
CA MET A 21 15.82 12.76 -13.03
C MET A 21 15.89 14.20 -12.49
N ALA A 22 16.90 14.52 -11.66
CA ALA A 22 17.16 15.87 -11.18
C ALA A 22 18.04 16.71 -12.14
N GLY A 23 18.49 16.14 -13.27
CA GLY A 23 19.39 16.81 -14.21
C GLY A 23 20.79 17.09 -13.64
N ARG A 24 21.20 16.35 -12.60
CA ARG A 24 22.49 16.49 -11.90
C ARG A 24 23.56 15.52 -12.40
N SER A 25 23.19 14.51 -13.17
CA SER A 25 24.13 13.54 -13.71
C SER A 25 24.92 14.10 -14.90
N GLY A 26 26.08 13.49 -15.20
CA GLY A 26 26.81 13.75 -16.44
C GLY A 26 26.10 13.23 -17.71
N PHE A 27 24.90 12.65 -17.57
CA PHE A 27 24.09 12.15 -18.66
C PHE A 27 22.95 13.12 -18.96
N THR A 28 22.79 13.51 -20.23
CA THR A 28 21.55 14.17 -20.65
C THR A 28 20.38 13.19 -20.54
N ALA A 29 19.16 13.69 -20.34
CA ALA A 29 17.96 12.86 -20.28
C ALA A 29 17.84 11.95 -21.52
N ASP A 30 18.18 12.47 -22.71
CA ASP A 30 18.19 11.71 -23.96
C ASP A 30 19.24 10.59 -23.98
N HIS A 31 20.43 10.83 -23.41
CA HIS A 31 21.46 9.80 -23.31
C HIS A 31 21.04 8.71 -22.33
N PHE A 32 20.44 9.08 -21.19
CA PHE A 32 19.94 8.12 -20.21
C PHE A 32 18.81 7.28 -20.80
N ASP A 33 17.83 7.90 -21.46
CA ASP A 33 16.77 7.20 -22.18
C ASP A 33 17.33 6.28 -23.27
N ALA A 34 18.35 6.70 -24.03
CA ALA A 34 18.98 5.86 -25.04
C ALA A 34 19.68 4.63 -24.44
N GLN A 35 20.34 4.78 -23.29
CA GLN A 35 20.95 3.65 -22.56
C GLN A 35 19.87 2.71 -22.03
N VAL A 36 18.81 3.25 -21.42
CA VAL A 36 17.67 2.47 -20.94
C VAL A 36 17.05 1.72 -22.11
N ARG A 37 16.72 2.37 -23.24
CA ARG A 37 16.21 1.72 -24.47
C ARG A 37 17.10 0.55 -24.91
N LYS A 38 18.42 0.73 -24.89
CA LYS A 38 19.39 -0.32 -25.23
C LYS A 38 19.38 -1.49 -24.25
N TRP A 39 19.34 -1.22 -22.93
CA TRP A 39 19.26 -2.27 -21.90
C TRP A 39 18.00 -3.12 -22.04
N ILE A 40 16.91 -2.46 -22.41
CA ILE A 40 15.59 -3.07 -22.45
C ILE A 40 15.22 -3.66 -23.83
N GLY A 41 16.09 -3.50 -24.82
CA GLY A 41 15.86 -4.02 -26.18
C GLY A 41 14.69 -3.34 -26.90
N LEU A 42 14.45 -2.04 -26.63
CA LEU A 42 13.49 -1.23 -27.38
C LEU A 42 14.18 -0.53 -28.55
N SER A 43 13.44 -0.34 -29.66
CA SER A 43 13.91 0.48 -30.77
C SER A 43 14.00 1.95 -30.36
N SER A 44 14.84 2.72 -31.04
CA SER A 44 14.98 4.16 -30.83
C SER A 44 13.68 4.95 -31.08
N SER A 45 12.76 4.39 -31.87
CA SER A 45 11.45 4.97 -32.18
C SER A 45 10.38 4.77 -31.09
N THR A 46 10.58 3.85 -30.14
CA THR A 46 9.59 3.58 -29.09
C THR A 46 9.66 4.62 -27.97
N ALA A 47 8.50 5.24 -27.69
CA ALA A 47 8.36 6.18 -26.58
C ALA A 47 8.50 5.45 -25.23
N LEU A 48 9.29 6.05 -24.33
CA LEU A 48 9.43 5.62 -22.95
C LEU A 48 8.54 6.47 -22.05
N ARG A 49 7.78 5.83 -21.17
CA ARG A 49 7.03 6.49 -20.11
C ARG A 49 7.63 6.13 -18.76
N TRP A 50 8.05 7.15 -18.02
CA TRP A 50 8.59 7.01 -16.67
C TRP A 50 7.50 7.18 -15.63
N ILE A 51 7.50 6.30 -14.63
CA ILE A 51 6.62 6.34 -13.46
C ILE A 51 7.53 6.34 -12.24
N THR A 52 7.34 7.29 -11.33
CA THR A 52 8.14 7.41 -10.11
C THR A 52 7.26 7.36 -8.88
N TYR A 53 7.77 6.75 -7.83
CA TYR A 53 7.19 6.74 -6.49
C TYR A 53 8.19 7.36 -5.51
N ARG A 54 7.69 8.26 -4.66
CA ARG A 54 8.45 8.88 -3.57
C ARG A 54 7.89 8.41 -2.25
N GLY A 55 8.76 7.95 -1.36
CA GLY A 55 8.37 7.44 -0.06
C GLY A 55 8.30 8.51 1.02
N LEU A 56 8.33 8.04 2.28
CA LEU A 56 8.07 8.86 3.46
C LEU A 56 9.05 10.04 3.60
N GLY A 57 10.32 9.89 3.18
CA GLY A 57 11.33 10.96 3.24
C GLY A 57 11.37 11.89 2.02
N GLY A 58 10.48 11.71 1.03
CA GLY A 58 10.47 12.46 -0.23
C GLY A 58 11.47 11.99 -1.28
N GLU A 59 12.39 11.11 -0.90
CA GLU A 59 13.32 10.44 -1.80
C GLU A 59 12.61 9.45 -2.75
N MET A 60 13.29 9.10 -3.84
CA MET A 60 12.71 8.19 -4.82
C MET A 60 12.85 6.74 -4.32
N ASP A 61 11.73 6.16 -3.92
CA ASP A 61 11.67 4.79 -3.42
C ASP A 61 11.17 3.80 -4.47
N GLY A 62 10.75 4.29 -5.63
CA GLY A 62 10.53 3.44 -6.78
C GLY A 62 10.55 4.19 -8.10
N VAL A 63 10.99 3.50 -9.15
CA VAL A 63 10.90 3.97 -10.52
C VAL A 63 10.61 2.81 -11.46
N MET A 64 9.76 3.05 -12.45
CA MET A 64 9.40 2.10 -13.48
C MET A 64 9.42 2.78 -14.85
N ALA A 65 10.13 2.18 -15.79
CA ALA A 65 10.09 2.58 -17.21
C ALA A 65 9.17 1.64 -18.00
N LEU A 66 8.20 2.21 -18.72
CA LEU A 66 7.29 1.50 -19.62
C LEU A 66 7.60 1.84 -21.08
N GLY A 67 7.89 0.81 -21.88
CA GLY A 67 7.90 0.90 -23.34
C GLY A 67 6.57 0.42 -23.93
N MET A 68 5.90 1.29 -24.67
CA MET A 68 4.62 0.94 -25.33
C MET A 68 4.87 0.54 -26.78
N SER A 69 4.50 -0.68 -27.16
CA SER A 69 4.43 -1.13 -28.56
C SER A 69 3.01 -1.56 -28.91
N ASP A 70 2.67 -1.63 -30.20
CA ASP A 70 1.31 -1.91 -30.69
C ASP A 70 0.73 -3.27 -30.21
N GLU A 71 1.59 -4.23 -29.83
CA GLU A 71 1.18 -5.58 -29.42
C GLU A 71 1.54 -5.93 -27.95
N ALA A 72 2.36 -5.12 -27.25
CA ALA A 72 2.79 -5.42 -25.88
C ALA A 72 3.32 -4.19 -25.10
N CYS A 73 3.13 -4.20 -23.77
CA CYS A 73 3.78 -3.25 -22.87
C CYS A 73 5.06 -3.88 -22.32
N LYS A 74 6.22 -3.46 -22.81
CA LYS A 74 7.50 -3.90 -22.25
C LYS A 74 7.84 -3.01 -21.06
N ALA A 75 7.40 -3.34 -19.83
CA ALA A 75 8.02 -2.74 -18.63
C ALA A 75 9.36 -3.41 -18.41
N PHE A 76 10.40 -2.62 -18.15
CA PHE A 76 11.72 -3.19 -18.41
C PHE A 76 12.86 -2.61 -17.59
N LEU A 77 12.55 -1.73 -16.64
CA LEU A 77 13.41 -1.49 -15.49
C LEU A 77 12.52 -1.01 -14.35
N MET A 78 12.39 -1.82 -13.31
CA MET A 78 11.67 -1.47 -12.09
C MET A 78 12.66 -1.52 -10.93
N TYR A 79 12.81 -0.39 -10.26
CA TYR A 79 13.49 -0.31 -8.99
C TYR A 79 12.45 0.03 -7.93
N ALA A 80 12.51 -0.65 -6.78
CA ALA A 80 11.65 -0.36 -5.64
C ALA A 80 12.38 -0.73 -4.35
N CYS A 81 12.38 0.17 -3.36
CA CYS A 81 13.08 -0.03 -2.09
C CYS A 81 12.30 -0.89 -1.09
N GLY A 82 11.00 -1.10 -1.30
CA GLY A 82 10.09 -1.79 -0.40
C GLY A 82 8.79 -2.19 -1.08
N GLU A 83 7.97 -2.94 -0.36
CA GLU A 83 6.71 -3.48 -0.89
C GLU A 83 5.74 -2.40 -1.37
N ARG A 84 5.54 -1.32 -0.60
CA ARG A 84 4.61 -0.25 -0.96
C ARG A 84 4.97 0.39 -2.30
N ALA A 85 6.25 0.65 -2.53
CA ALA A 85 6.75 1.17 -3.79
C ALA A 85 6.45 0.20 -4.95
N VAL A 86 6.68 -1.10 -4.75
CA VAL A 86 6.32 -2.12 -5.74
C VAL A 86 4.82 -2.10 -6.05
N ARG A 87 3.95 -2.06 -5.03
CA ARG A 87 2.48 -2.03 -5.25
C ARG A 87 2.07 -0.80 -6.06
N GLU A 88 2.54 0.38 -5.67
CA GLU A 88 2.21 1.65 -6.33
C GLU A 88 2.69 1.70 -7.79
N LEU A 89 3.85 1.10 -8.09
CA LEU A 89 4.33 0.97 -9.47
C LEU A 89 3.50 -0.04 -10.25
N LEU A 90 3.27 -1.24 -9.70
CA LEU A 90 2.54 -2.31 -10.39
C LEU A 90 1.06 -1.97 -10.65
N LEU A 91 0.42 -1.18 -9.78
CA LEU A 91 -0.94 -0.68 -10.00
C LEU A 91 -1.07 0.22 -11.24
N ARG A 92 0.05 0.71 -11.78
CA ARG A 92 0.10 1.52 -13.01
C ARG A 92 0.35 0.69 -14.27
N LEU A 93 0.52 -0.62 -14.16
CA LEU A 93 0.66 -1.49 -15.32
C LEU A 93 -0.66 -1.58 -16.10
N PRO A 94 -0.62 -1.59 -17.44
CA PRO A 94 -1.79 -1.89 -18.25
C PRO A 94 -2.28 -3.32 -17.96
N ARG A 95 -3.59 -3.50 -17.76
CA ARG A 95 -4.15 -4.79 -17.32
C ARG A 95 -4.28 -5.82 -18.45
N ASP A 96 -4.36 -5.38 -19.69
CA ASP A 96 -4.52 -6.26 -20.87
C ASP A 96 -3.22 -6.53 -21.62
N HIS A 97 -2.09 -6.04 -21.10
CA HIS A 97 -0.79 -6.20 -21.73
C HIS A 97 0.15 -6.98 -20.82
N TRP A 98 0.84 -7.94 -21.41
CA TRP A 98 1.93 -8.63 -20.74
C TRP A 98 3.15 -7.74 -20.64
N VAL A 99 3.78 -7.81 -19.48
CA VAL A 99 4.99 -7.09 -19.09
C VAL A 99 6.10 -8.11 -18.81
N GLU A 100 7.23 -7.99 -19.49
CA GLU A 100 8.37 -8.89 -19.31
C GLU A 100 9.35 -8.36 -18.25
N LEU A 101 9.38 -8.98 -17.07
CA LEU A 101 10.37 -8.70 -16.02
C LEU A 101 11.55 -9.67 -16.12
N LYS A 102 12.74 -9.14 -16.41
CA LYS A 102 13.98 -9.94 -16.51
C LYS A 102 14.65 -10.25 -15.16
N TYR A 103 14.38 -9.46 -14.15
CA TYR A 103 14.92 -9.65 -12.81
C TYR A 103 13.84 -9.37 -11.77
N VAL A 104 13.51 -10.39 -10.98
CA VAL A 104 12.56 -10.30 -9.87
C VAL A 104 13.24 -10.85 -8.64
N ALA A 105 13.54 -9.98 -7.68
CA ALA A 105 14.04 -10.38 -6.37
C ALA A 105 13.06 -11.36 -5.69
N GLU A 106 13.61 -12.32 -4.94
CA GLU A 106 12.82 -13.38 -4.31
C GLU A 106 11.70 -12.86 -3.40
N TRP A 107 11.98 -11.82 -2.63
CA TRP A 107 10.99 -11.21 -1.75
C TRP A 107 9.83 -10.56 -2.52
N MET A 108 10.09 -10.05 -3.74
CA MET A 108 9.04 -9.50 -4.59
C MET A 108 8.09 -10.62 -5.03
N ARG A 109 8.59 -11.81 -5.38
CA ARG A 109 7.75 -12.94 -5.82
C ARG A 109 6.67 -13.29 -4.80
N ASN A 110 7.02 -13.32 -3.52
CA ASN A 110 6.08 -13.68 -2.44
C ASN A 110 5.09 -12.55 -2.11
N GLY A 111 5.44 -11.30 -2.45
CA GLY A 111 4.67 -10.12 -2.06
C GLY A 111 3.75 -9.52 -3.15
N ILE A 112 3.82 -10.01 -4.39
CA ILE A 112 3.10 -9.38 -5.53
C ILE A 112 2.10 -10.29 -6.24
N THR A 113 2.06 -11.59 -5.91
CA THR A 113 1.14 -12.56 -6.56
C THR A 113 -0.34 -12.23 -6.42
N GLU A 114 -0.73 -11.39 -5.46
CA GLU A 114 -2.09 -10.86 -5.34
C GLU A 114 -2.41 -9.78 -6.40
N LEU A 115 -1.39 -9.05 -6.85
CA LEU A 115 -1.52 -7.88 -7.73
C LEU A 115 -1.34 -8.25 -9.20
N ILE A 116 -0.54 -9.28 -9.47
CA ILE A 116 -0.13 -9.67 -10.81
C ILE A 116 -0.13 -11.18 -10.99
N ASP A 117 -0.50 -11.64 -12.18
CA ASP A 117 -0.31 -13.02 -12.58
C ASP A 117 1.09 -13.15 -13.20
N VAL A 118 1.85 -14.16 -12.76
CA VAL A 118 3.24 -14.37 -13.17
C VAL A 118 3.37 -15.71 -13.90
N GLN A 119 3.93 -15.68 -15.10
CA GLN A 119 4.34 -16.86 -15.88
C GLN A 119 5.87 -16.86 -16.02
N GLU A 120 6.50 -17.95 -15.64
CA GLU A 120 7.94 -18.12 -15.73
C GLU A 120 8.32 -18.80 -17.06
N GLU A 121 9.18 -18.17 -17.85
CA GLU A 121 9.77 -18.73 -19.06
C GLU A 121 11.29 -18.79 -18.91
N ASN A 122 11.87 -20.00 -19.00
CA ASN A 122 13.31 -20.19 -19.02
C ASN A 122 13.81 -20.14 -20.47
N LYS A 123 14.61 -19.11 -20.81
CA LYS A 123 15.25 -18.97 -22.12
C LYS A 123 16.75 -19.11 -21.95
N GLU A 124 17.36 -20.11 -22.59
CA GLU A 124 18.78 -20.49 -22.81
C GLU A 124 19.92 -20.02 -21.85
N ASN A 125 19.82 -18.92 -21.09
CA ASN A 125 20.68 -18.52 -19.95
C ASN A 125 20.04 -17.50 -18.97
N GLU A 126 18.77 -17.11 -19.13
CA GLU A 126 18.06 -16.15 -18.26
C GLU A 126 16.62 -16.61 -17.98
N THR A 127 16.16 -16.43 -16.74
CA THR A 127 14.75 -16.62 -16.36
C THR A 127 14.00 -15.31 -16.62
N VAL A 128 12.98 -15.36 -17.49
CA VAL A 128 12.11 -14.22 -17.80
C VAL A 128 10.75 -14.44 -17.16
N TYR A 129 10.25 -13.44 -16.46
CA TYR A 129 8.92 -13.45 -15.87
C TYR A 129 7.97 -12.61 -16.71
N LYS A 130 6.96 -13.24 -17.32
CA LYS A 130 5.84 -12.53 -17.92
C LYS A 130 4.81 -12.24 -16.86
N VAL A 131 4.51 -10.96 -16.70
CA VAL A 131 3.66 -10.43 -15.66
C VAL A 131 2.50 -9.70 -16.29
N THR A 132 1.28 -9.97 -15.84
CA THR A 132 0.12 -9.15 -16.18
C THR A 132 -0.48 -8.55 -14.93
N GLY A 133 -0.93 -7.31 -15.02
CA GLY A 133 -1.85 -6.77 -14.03
C GLY A 133 -3.05 -7.72 -13.93
N ARG A 134 -3.28 -8.30 -12.75
CA ARG A 134 -4.36 -9.28 -12.60
C ARG A 134 -5.70 -8.61 -12.93
N ARG A 135 -6.52 -9.22 -13.81
CA ARG A 135 -7.90 -8.76 -14.03
C ARG A 135 -8.68 -8.94 -12.73
N ARG A 136 -9.13 -7.83 -12.14
CA ARG A 136 -9.84 -7.83 -10.84
C ARG A 136 -11.33 -8.03 -11.10
N GLY A 137 -11.65 -9.23 -11.57
CA GLY A 137 -12.99 -9.73 -11.86
C GLY A 137 -12.91 -11.23 -12.14
N ARG A 138 -13.22 -12.07 -11.16
CA ARG A 138 -13.15 -13.54 -11.29
C ARG A 138 -14.31 -14.13 -12.13
N ARG A 139 -15.09 -13.31 -12.83
CA ARG A 139 -16.34 -13.74 -13.47
C ARG A 139 -16.40 -13.44 -14.95
N SER A 140 -16.91 -14.42 -15.70
CA SER A 140 -17.32 -14.27 -17.09
C SER A 140 -18.55 -13.36 -17.25
N VAL A 141 -19.37 -13.24 -16.20
CA VAL A 141 -20.53 -12.34 -16.15
C VAL A 141 -20.09 -10.99 -15.59
N ILE A 142 -20.13 -9.99 -16.45
CA ILE A 142 -19.67 -8.62 -16.15
C ILE A 142 -20.81 -7.76 -15.59
N GLU A 143 -22.07 -8.01 -15.98
CA GLU A 143 -23.25 -7.30 -15.45
C GLU A 143 -24.45 -8.25 -15.26
N HIS A 144 -25.13 -8.16 -14.11
CA HIS A 144 -26.30 -8.98 -13.75
C HIS A 144 -27.44 -8.10 -13.20
N MET A 145 -28.67 -8.37 -13.63
CA MET A 145 -29.86 -7.70 -13.09
C MET A 145 -30.48 -8.57 -11.98
N VAL A 146 -30.64 -8.00 -10.78
CA VAL A 146 -31.13 -8.72 -9.60
C VAL A 146 -32.64 -8.52 -9.46
N ASP A 147 -33.40 -9.57 -9.75
CA ASP A 147 -34.86 -9.49 -9.83
C ASP A 147 -35.58 -9.74 -8.49
N GLY A 148 -34.88 -10.24 -7.46
CA GLY A 148 -35.52 -10.55 -6.18
C GLY A 148 -34.59 -10.93 -5.05
N SER A 149 -35.12 -11.02 -3.82
CA SER A 149 -34.32 -11.25 -2.61
C SER A 149 -33.69 -12.65 -2.49
N LYS A 150 -34.13 -13.59 -3.33
CA LYS A 150 -33.63 -14.97 -3.44
C LYS A 150 -32.64 -15.15 -4.61
N ASP A 151 -32.31 -14.08 -5.31
CA ASP A 151 -31.32 -14.10 -6.40
C ASP A 151 -29.97 -14.66 -5.91
N GLY A 152 -29.32 -15.44 -6.78
CA GLY A 152 -28.06 -16.12 -6.48
C GLY A 152 -26.94 -15.17 -6.08
N VAL A 153 -26.86 -13.97 -6.68
CA VAL A 153 -25.86 -12.96 -6.35
C VAL A 153 -26.05 -12.45 -4.92
N LEU A 154 -27.29 -12.18 -4.52
CA LEU A 154 -27.58 -11.73 -3.16
C LEU A 154 -27.33 -12.83 -2.12
N ALA A 155 -27.66 -14.08 -2.45
CA ALA A 155 -27.39 -15.22 -1.57
C ALA A 155 -25.88 -15.40 -1.37
N GLU A 156 -25.11 -15.31 -2.45
CA GLU A 156 -23.64 -15.37 -2.43
C GLU A 156 -23.04 -14.22 -1.62
N VAL A 157 -23.39 -12.97 -1.91
CA VAL A 157 -22.84 -11.80 -1.19
C VAL A 157 -23.12 -11.90 0.31
N ARG A 158 -24.33 -12.32 0.70
CA ARG A 158 -24.65 -12.56 2.11
C ARG A 158 -23.78 -13.67 2.71
N SER A 159 -23.48 -14.72 1.95
CA SER A 159 -22.58 -15.79 2.38
C SER A 159 -21.16 -15.25 2.61
N LEU A 160 -20.60 -14.53 1.65
CA LEU A 160 -19.25 -13.98 1.71
C LEU A 160 -19.05 -13.00 2.89
N LEU A 161 -20.09 -12.24 3.24
CA LEU A 161 -20.01 -11.24 4.31
C LEU A 161 -20.32 -11.81 5.71
N ARG A 162 -20.75 -13.08 5.85
CA ARG A 162 -21.20 -13.66 7.13
C ARG A 162 -20.08 -14.18 8.05
N GLU A 163 -18.83 -14.22 7.59
CA GLU A 163 -17.70 -14.72 8.39
C GLU A 163 -17.20 -13.70 9.43
N THR A 164 -16.75 -14.19 10.59
CA THR A 164 -16.71 -13.43 11.86
C THR A 164 -15.32 -13.05 12.39
N SER A 165 -14.20 -13.31 11.68
CA SER A 165 -12.87 -12.90 12.17
C SER A 165 -11.94 -12.38 11.06
N CYS A 166 -11.09 -11.38 11.37
CA CYS A 166 -10.16 -10.77 10.39
C CYS A 166 -9.15 -11.75 9.77
N ARG A 167 -8.85 -12.86 10.47
CA ARG A 167 -7.89 -13.90 10.04
C ARG A 167 -8.50 -14.92 9.09
N THR A 168 -9.81 -15.14 9.18
CA THR A 168 -10.52 -16.13 8.36
C THR A 168 -11.37 -15.49 7.27
N ARG A 169 -11.78 -14.23 7.46
CA ARG A 169 -12.67 -13.51 6.57
C ARG A 169 -11.94 -13.18 5.27
N ARG A 170 -12.39 -13.82 4.20
CA ARG A 170 -11.85 -13.64 2.85
C ARG A 170 -12.41 -12.41 2.13
N TYR A 171 -13.57 -11.90 2.56
CA TYR A 171 -14.24 -10.78 1.89
C TYR A 171 -14.82 -9.75 2.86
N PHE A 172 -14.79 -8.49 2.46
CA PHE A 172 -15.39 -7.38 3.20
C PHE A 172 -16.18 -6.46 2.29
N ALA A 173 -17.10 -5.70 2.90
CA ALA A 173 -17.94 -4.74 2.18
C ALA A 173 -17.37 -3.33 2.33
N ILE A 174 -17.23 -2.64 1.20
CA ILE A 174 -16.99 -1.20 1.12
C ILE A 174 -18.31 -0.56 0.67
N GLU A 175 -18.78 0.43 1.41
CA GLU A 175 -20.06 1.07 1.14
C GLU A 175 -19.87 2.54 0.76
N GLY A 176 -20.65 2.99 -0.23
CA GLY A 176 -20.71 4.38 -0.63
C GLY A 176 -19.77 4.76 -1.77
N ASP A 177 -20.21 5.76 -2.53
CA ASP A 177 -19.74 6.10 -3.87
C ASP A 177 -18.23 6.39 -3.89
N LEU A 178 -17.74 7.26 -2.99
CA LEU A 178 -16.33 7.62 -2.93
C LEU A 178 -15.41 6.43 -2.60
N LEU A 179 -15.81 5.58 -1.66
CA LEU A 179 -14.96 4.47 -1.21
C LEU A 179 -14.97 3.34 -2.24
N CYS A 180 -16.10 3.09 -2.88
CA CYS A 180 -16.19 2.16 -4.00
C CYS A 180 -15.41 2.68 -5.21
N LEU A 181 -15.45 3.98 -5.51
CA LEU A 181 -14.63 4.58 -6.57
C LEU A 181 -13.15 4.34 -6.31
N ARG A 182 -12.67 4.66 -5.10
CA ARG A 182 -11.28 4.38 -4.70
C ARG A 182 -10.95 2.90 -4.81
N ALA A 183 -11.85 2.01 -4.40
CA ALA A 183 -11.62 0.58 -4.54
C ALA A 183 -11.42 0.16 -6.01
N VAL A 184 -12.16 0.76 -6.95
CA VAL A 184 -11.98 0.54 -8.39
C VAL A 184 -10.69 1.20 -8.90
N GLU A 185 -10.42 2.44 -8.54
CA GLU A 185 -9.22 3.18 -9.00
C GLU A 185 -7.90 2.60 -8.46
N ASP A 186 -7.87 2.25 -7.16
CA ASP A 186 -6.79 1.49 -6.50
C ASP A 186 -6.76 0.03 -6.96
N GLY A 187 -7.73 -0.34 -7.80
CA GLY A 187 -7.81 -1.59 -8.51
C GLY A 187 -8.13 -2.79 -7.65
N LEU A 188 -8.64 -2.66 -6.42
CA LEU A 188 -8.92 -3.76 -5.47
C LEU A 188 -9.62 -4.96 -6.08
N ALA A 189 -9.41 -6.14 -5.50
CA ALA A 189 -9.98 -7.40 -5.98
C ALA A 189 -11.49 -7.45 -5.67
N ILE A 190 -12.28 -6.74 -6.49
CA ILE A 190 -13.72 -6.63 -6.33
C ILE A 190 -14.38 -7.88 -6.90
N HIS A 191 -15.08 -8.59 -6.02
CA HIS A 191 -15.87 -9.77 -6.37
C HIS A 191 -17.24 -9.40 -6.93
N TRP A 192 -17.89 -8.39 -6.35
CA TRP A 192 -19.14 -7.81 -6.84
C TRP A 192 -19.20 -6.32 -6.52
N LEU A 193 -19.54 -5.50 -7.52
CA LEU A 193 -20.00 -4.12 -7.34
C LEU A 193 -21.52 -4.09 -7.46
N LEU A 194 -22.19 -4.05 -6.31
CA LEU A 194 -23.64 -3.98 -6.22
C LEU A 194 -24.07 -2.52 -6.29
N TYR A 195 -24.96 -2.15 -7.21
CA TYR A 195 -25.40 -0.77 -7.37
C TYR A 195 -26.92 -0.64 -7.59
N THR A 196 -27.46 0.53 -7.27
CA THR A 196 -28.85 0.90 -7.60
C THR A 196 -28.89 1.82 -8.82
N PRO A 197 -29.99 1.87 -9.60
CA PRO A 197 -30.08 2.71 -10.79
C PRO A 197 -29.75 4.19 -10.55
N GLU A 198 -30.06 4.69 -9.34
CA GLU A 198 -29.83 6.08 -8.93
C GLU A 198 -28.34 6.44 -8.82
N LEU A 199 -27.43 5.45 -8.79
CA LEU A 199 -25.99 5.70 -8.82
C LEU A 199 -25.58 6.48 -10.07
N LYS A 200 -26.20 6.20 -11.23
CA LYS A 200 -25.85 6.81 -12.52
C LYS A 200 -26.32 8.27 -12.64
N SER A 201 -27.20 8.71 -11.75
CA SER A 201 -27.75 10.08 -11.76
C SER A 201 -26.84 11.10 -11.07
N ASP A 202 -25.81 10.64 -10.37
CA ASP A 202 -24.86 11.46 -9.62
C ASP A 202 -23.51 11.52 -10.33
N PRO A 203 -22.82 12.67 -10.42
CA PRO A 203 -21.53 12.77 -11.11
C PRO A 203 -20.47 11.78 -10.59
N LEU A 204 -20.36 11.62 -9.26
CA LEU A 204 -19.39 10.72 -8.65
C LEU A 204 -19.80 9.25 -8.86
N GLY A 205 -21.10 8.97 -8.71
CA GLY A 205 -21.64 7.63 -8.96
C GLY A 205 -21.51 7.19 -10.42
N TYR A 206 -21.70 8.09 -11.37
CA TYR A 206 -21.49 7.85 -12.80
C TYR A 206 -20.02 7.58 -13.12
N GLN A 207 -19.10 8.38 -12.57
CA GLN A 207 -17.65 8.14 -12.71
C GLN A 207 -17.28 6.74 -12.18
N LEU A 208 -17.78 6.34 -11.01
CA LEU A 208 -17.57 5.00 -10.48
C LEU A 208 -18.08 3.92 -11.44
N TYR A 209 -19.30 4.07 -11.96
CA TYR A 209 -19.86 3.11 -12.90
C TYR A 209 -19.02 2.99 -14.17
N GLU A 210 -18.61 4.12 -14.75
CA GLU A 210 -17.75 4.16 -15.94
C GLU A 210 -16.39 3.50 -15.69
N GLN A 211 -15.73 3.83 -14.57
CA GLN A 211 -14.46 3.20 -14.19
C GLN A 211 -14.61 1.70 -13.97
N ALA A 212 -15.70 1.26 -13.33
CA ALA A 212 -15.98 -0.16 -13.16
C ALA A 212 -16.15 -0.85 -14.52
N CYS A 213 -16.87 -0.21 -15.46
CA CYS A 213 -17.04 -0.69 -16.84
C CYS A 213 -15.71 -0.83 -17.58
N LEU A 214 -14.89 0.21 -17.59
CA LEU A 214 -13.56 0.22 -18.21
C LEU A 214 -12.64 -0.85 -17.63
N GLN A 215 -12.78 -1.15 -16.34
CA GLN A 215 -11.98 -2.14 -15.64
C GLN A 215 -12.62 -3.55 -15.60
N GLU A 216 -13.73 -3.76 -16.30
CA GLU A 216 -14.47 -5.04 -16.34
C GLU A 216 -14.82 -5.62 -14.96
N VAL A 217 -15.01 -4.78 -13.95
CA VAL A 217 -15.38 -5.20 -12.60
C VAL A 217 -16.76 -5.89 -12.62
N PRO A 218 -16.97 -7.08 -12.05
CA PRO A 218 -18.29 -7.71 -12.02
C PRO A 218 -19.31 -6.85 -11.28
N ARG A 219 -20.44 -6.54 -11.92
CA ARG A 219 -21.46 -5.61 -11.42
C ARG A 219 -22.82 -6.27 -11.32
N ALA A 220 -23.60 -5.91 -10.30
CA ALA A 220 -25.00 -6.30 -10.24
C ALA A 220 -25.89 -5.11 -9.88
N CYS A 221 -26.96 -4.91 -10.67
CA CYS A 221 -27.93 -3.85 -10.47
C CYS A 221 -29.12 -4.38 -9.66
N LEU A 222 -29.50 -3.67 -8.59
CA LEU A 222 -30.61 -4.05 -7.72
C LEU A 222 -31.43 -2.82 -7.27
N SER A 223 -32.66 -3.04 -6.85
CA SER A 223 -33.51 -1.96 -6.31
C SER A 223 -33.01 -1.47 -4.94
N GLY A 224 -33.30 -0.20 -4.62
CA GLY A 224 -32.97 0.38 -3.30
C GLY A 224 -33.56 -0.40 -2.12
N GLY A 225 -34.73 -1.01 -2.29
CA GLY A 225 -35.34 -1.88 -1.27
C GLY A 225 -34.57 -3.17 -1.02
N LEU A 226 -33.93 -3.75 -2.05
CA LEU A 226 -33.03 -4.89 -1.90
C LEU A 226 -31.70 -4.46 -1.27
N MET A 227 -31.19 -3.29 -1.64
CA MET A 227 -29.94 -2.73 -1.08
C MET A 227 -30.08 -2.49 0.42
N ALA A 228 -31.21 -1.93 0.86
CA ALA A 228 -31.53 -1.71 2.27
C ALA A 228 -31.54 -2.99 3.13
N LYS A 229 -31.71 -4.17 2.50
CA LYS A 229 -31.64 -5.48 3.18
C LYS A 229 -30.22 -6.03 3.30
N LEU A 230 -29.25 -5.50 2.55
CA LEU A 230 -27.85 -5.93 2.61
C LEU A 230 -27.03 -5.16 3.64
N THR A 231 -27.42 -3.92 3.92
CA THR A 231 -26.66 -3.02 4.79
C THR A 231 -27.49 -2.44 5.94
N THR A 232 -26.80 -2.23 7.06
CA THR A 232 -27.33 -1.53 8.23
C THR A 232 -27.08 -0.02 8.17
N THR A 233 -26.32 0.46 7.19
CA THR A 233 -25.94 1.87 7.05
C THR A 233 -27.13 2.73 6.61
N ARG A 234 -27.23 3.93 7.18
CA ARG A 234 -28.25 4.94 6.86
C ARG A 234 -27.60 6.31 6.66
N PRO A 235 -27.97 7.09 5.62
CA PRO A 235 -28.87 6.73 4.51
C PRO A 235 -28.37 5.50 3.73
N VAL A 236 -29.28 4.78 3.06
CA VAL A 236 -28.94 3.55 2.35
C VAL A 236 -27.95 3.90 1.21
N PRO A 237 -26.76 3.27 1.15
CA PRO A 237 -25.79 3.53 0.11
C PRO A 237 -26.35 3.09 -1.26
N ARG A 238 -26.03 3.86 -2.31
CA ARG A 238 -26.38 3.51 -3.69
C ARG A 238 -25.51 2.39 -4.25
N VAL A 239 -24.36 2.14 -3.63
CA VAL A 239 -23.37 1.17 -4.09
C VAL A 239 -22.64 0.50 -2.92
N ILE A 240 -22.36 -0.79 -3.09
CA ILE A 240 -21.55 -1.61 -2.19
C ILE A 240 -20.59 -2.44 -3.04
N ALA A 241 -19.29 -2.37 -2.74
CA ALA A 241 -18.29 -3.26 -3.32
C ALA A 241 -17.96 -4.38 -2.32
N VAL A 242 -17.99 -5.62 -2.78
CA VAL A 242 -17.50 -6.79 -2.03
C VAL A 242 -16.09 -7.08 -2.50
N VAL A 243 -15.12 -6.95 -1.61
CA VAL A 243 -13.69 -6.97 -1.93
C VAL A 243 -13.00 -8.13 -1.23
N GLU A 244 -12.11 -8.85 -1.92
CA GLU A 244 -11.26 -9.88 -1.32
C GLU A 244 -10.23 -9.23 -0.37
N THR A 245 -10.05 -9.77 0.83
CA THR A 245 -9.13 -9.25 1.84
C THR A 245 -7.67 -9.46 1.39
N GLY A 246 -6.81 -8.48 1.70
CA GLY A 246 -5.37 -8.50 1.42
C GLY A 246 -4.52 -8.45 2.69
N VAL A 247 -4.80 -9.34 3.66
CA VAL A 247 -4.03 -9.43 4.91
C VAL A 247 -2.87 -10.39 4.77
N ARG A 248 -1.68 -9.97 5.19
CA ARG A 248 -0.45 -10.73 4.97
C ARG A 248 0.32 -11.01 6.25
N SER A 249 0.95 -12.18 6.27
CA SER A 249 1.93 -12.50 7.30
C SER A 249 3.15 -11.58 7.15
N LEU A 250 3.62 -11.06 8.28
CA LEU A 250 4.87 -10.31 8.38
C LEU A 250 6.08 -11.05 7.77
N THR A 251 6.06 -12.40 7.76
CA THR A 251 7.16 -13.21 7.20
C THR A 251 7.39 -12.99 5.71
N HIS A 252 6.38 -12.53 4.97
CA HIS A 252 6.45 -12.27 3.54
C HIS A 252 6.54 -10.78 3.20
N PHE A 253 6.73 -9.93 4.21
CA PHE A 253 6.78 -8.49 4.05
C PHE A 253 8.22 -7.98 4.03
N GLN A 254 8.53 -7.12 3.06
CA GLN A 254 9.83 -6.46 2.96
C GLN A 254 9.73 -5.00 3.37
N LEU A 255 10.38 -4.66 4.50
CA LEU A 255 10.51 -3.29 4.95
C LEU A 255 11.58 -2.57 4.13
N GLY A 256 11.24 -1.40 3.57
CA GLY A 256 12.17 -0.59 2.79
C GLY A 256 13.18 0.13 3.66
N SER A 257 14.38 0.37 3.14
CA SER A 257 15.54 0.89 3.90
C SER A 257 15.32 2.27 4.55
N ARG A 258 14.37 3.06 4.06
CA ARG A 258 14.01 4.37 4.65
C ARG A 258 12.54 4.51 5.01
N SER A 259 11.95 3.38 5.37
CA SER A 259 10.53 3.27 5.61
C SER A 259 10.19 3.05 7.09
N VAL A 260 8.91 3.20 7.40
CA VAL A 260 8.33 3.02 8.73
C VAL A 260 7.27 1.94 8.65
N LEU A 261 7.35 0.92 9.51
CA LEU A 261 6.23 0.02 9.77
C LEU A 261 5.53 0.46 11.04
N LEU A 262 4.25 0.84 10.92
CA LEU A 262 3.42 1.16 12.08
C LEU A 262 2.78 -0.11 12.62
N ILE A 263 2.85 -0.31 13.93
CA ILE A 263 2.27 -1.45 14.63
C ILE A 263 1.20 -0.93 15.59
N ALA A 264 -0.02 -1.36 15.36
CA ALA A 264 -1.18 -1.03 16.18
C ALA A 264 -1.50 -2.22 17.08
N GLU A 265 -1.11 -2.15 18.35
CA GLU A 265 -1.34 -3.22 19.34
C GLU A 265 -2.67 -3.00 20.07
N ASN A 266 -3.60 -3.97 19.93
CA ASN A 266 -4.85 -4.03 20.69
C ASN A 266 -5.71 -2.75 20.63
N ILE A 267 -5.74 -2.05 19.48
CA ILE A 267 -6.60 -0.86 19.31
C ILE A 267 -8.06 -1.29 19.43
N ALA A 268 -8.77 -0.82 20.46
CA ALA A 268 -10.10 -1.32 20.77
C ALA A 268 -11.17 -0.68 19.88
N ASN A 269 -11.05 0.62 19.56
CA ASN A 269 -12.06 1.34 18.80
C ASN A 269 -11.79 1.27 17.27
N PRO A 270 -12.76 0.82 16.46
CA PRO A 270 -12.57 0.71 15.02
C PRO A 270 -12.42 2.06 14.31
N ASP A 271 -13.02 3.13 14.83
CA ASP A 271 -12.86 4.48 14.27
C ASP A 271 -11.42 4.99 14.49
N ASN A 272 -10.82 4.69 15.65
CA ASN A 272 -9.41 5.01 15.93
C ASN A 272 -8.47 4.20 15.02
N LEU A 273 -8.72 2.90 14.86
CA LEU A 273 -7.93 2.07 13.94
C LEU A 273 -8.02 2.63 12.51
N GLY A 274 -9.21 2.99 12.03
CA GLY A 274 -9.37 3.59 10.71
C GLY A 274 -8.64 4.93 10.57
N MET A 275 -8.66 5.78 11.60
CA MET A 275 -7.85 7.00 11.64
C MET A 275 -6.35 6.72 11.55
N ILE A 276 -5.86 5.71 12.27
CA ILE A 276 -4.47 5.26 12.22
C ILE A 276 -4.10 4.83 10.81
N LEU A 277 -4.92 3.97 10.17
CA LEU A 277 -4.69 3.52 8.79
C LEU A 277 -4.64 4.68 7.81
N ARG A 278 -5.61 5.61 7.89
CA ARG A 278 -5.65 6.81 7.04
C ARG A 278 -4.39 7.66 7.20
N THR A 279 -3.94 7.80 8.43
CA THR A 279 -2.79 8.64 8.78
C THR A 279 -1.49 8.00 8.34
N ALA A 280 -1.35 6.69 8.52
CA ALA A 280 -0.22 5.91 8.03
C ALA A 280 -0.11 5.97 6.50
N ASP A 281 -1.25 5.90 5.79
CA ASP A 281 -1.29 6.01 4.33
C ASP A 281 -0.79 7.37 3.89
N ALA A 282 -1.38 8.44 4.45
CA ALA A 282 -1.04 9.81 4.14
C ALA A 282 0.40 10.19 4.50
N ALA A 283 0.93 9.68 5.61
CA ALA A 283 2.31 9.92 6.03
C ALA A 283 3.33 9.13 5.22
N GLY A 284 2.91 8.13 4.44
CA GLY A 284 3.82 7.32 3.61
C GLY A 284 4.41 6.10 4.33
N ALA A 285 3.79 5.59 5.39
CA ALA A 285 4.24 4.38 6.07
C ALA A 285 4.28 3.18 5.11
N GLU A 286 5.22 2.25 5.26
CA GLU A 286 5.36 1.09 4.37
C GLU A 286 4.16 0.14 4.46
N GLY A 287 3.60 0.04 5.65
CA GLY A 287 2.44 -0.78 5.96
C GLY A 287 1.98 -0.54 7.38
N VAL A 288 0.88 -1.20 7.74
CA VAL A 288 0.38 -1.23 9.12
C VAL A 288 0.21 -2.68 9.56
N MET A 289 0.81 -3.03 10.68
CA MET A 289 0.60 -4.31 11.33
C MET A 289 -0.41 -4.18 12.45
N VAL A 290 -1.53 -4.90 12.37
CA VAL A 290 -2.55 -4.93 13.42
C VAL A 290 -2.33 -6.18 14.25
N VAL A 291 -2.18 -6.00 15.57
CA VAL A 291 -1.81 -7.08 16.49
C VAL A 291 -2.80 -7.20 17.64
N GLY A 292 -3.08 -8.45 18.02
CA GLY A 292 -3.88 -8.79 19.19
C GLY A 292 -5.37 -8.94 18.89
N GLU A 293 -6.20 -8.76 19.90
CA GLU A 293 -7.65 -9.02 19.88
C GLU A 293 -8.48 -7.72 19.78
N GLY A 294 -7.84 -6.64 19.31
CA GLY A 294 -8.50 -5.36 19.07
C GLY A 294 -9.49 -5.39 17.90
N SER A 295 -9.85 -4.19 17.45
CA SER A 295 -10.74 -3.98 16.32
C SER A 295 -10.24 -4.63 15.02
N ASP A 296 -11.18 -5.22 14.28
CA ASP A 296 -10.94 -5.73 12.94
C ASP A 296 -10.73 -4.56 11.95
N PRO A 297 -9.62 -4.51 11.18
CA PRO A 297 -9.41 -3.48 10.15
C PRO A 297 -10.52 -3.47 9.08
N PHE A 298 -11.22 -4.57 8.86
CA PHE A 298 -12.35 -4.70 7.94
C PHE A 298 -13.71 -4.45 8.59
N HIS A 299 -13.74 -4.01 9.84
CA HIS A 299 -14.97 -3.53 10.45
C HIS A 299 -15.48 -2.29 9.69
N LYS A 300 -16.80 -2.21 9.45
CA LYS A 300 -17.43 -1.14 8.65
C LYS A 300 -17.04 0.27 9.09
N ASN A 301 -16.92 0.51 10.39
CA ASN A 301 -16.52 1.82 10.93
C ASN A 301 -15.05 2.12 10.64
N CYS A 302 -14.17 1.12 10.77
CA CYS A 302 -12.75 1.25 10.44
C CYS A 302 -12.57 1.58 8.96
N ILE A 303 -13.24 0.86 8.06
CA ILE A 303 -13.21 1.12 6.61
C ILE A 303 -13.64 2.55 6.29
N ARG A 304 -14.74 2.99 6.90
CA ARG A 304 -15.26 4.35 6.71
C ARG A 304 -14.29 5.42 7.22
N ALA A 305 -13.68 5.21 8.39
CA ALA A 305 -12.71 6.12 8.97
C ALA A 305 -11.37 6.14 8.19
N ALA A 306 -10.95 4.99 7.64
CA ALA A 306 -9.75 4.80 6.84
C ALA A 306 -9.81 5.52 5.47
N ARG A 307 -11.01 5.81 4.97
CA ARG A 307 -11.24 6.57 3.72
C ARG A 307 -10.48 6.01 2.50
N GLY A 308 -10.37 4.68 2.38
CA GLY A 308 -9.70 4.00 1.26
C GLY A 308 -8.26 3.54 1.55
N ALA A 309 -7.66 3.94 2.67
CA ALA A 309 -6.31 3.53 3.04
C ALA A 309 -6.10 2.01 3.11
N ILE A 310 -7.15 1.25 3.46
CA ILE A 310 -7.16 -0.22 3.53
C ILE A 310 -6.78 -0.88 2.19
N GLY A 311 -7.11 -0.23 1.07
CA GLY A 311 -6.77 -0.76 -0.25
C GLY A 311 -5.31 -0.52 -0.65
N ARG A 312 -4.75 0.60 -0.20
CA ARG A 312 -3.45 1.10 -0.64
C ARG A 312 -2.30 0.64 0.26
N LEU A 313 -2.54 0.58 1.56
CA LEU A 313 -1.55 0.12 2.53
C LEU A 313 -1.53 -1.41 2.64
N PRO A 314 -0.33 -2.03 2.65
CA PRO A 314 -0.17 -3.39 3.16
C PRO A 314 -0.68 -3.49 4.60
N LEU A 315 -1.65 -4.38 4.83
CA LEU A 315 -2.14 -4.73 6.15
C LEU A 315 -1.52 -6.05 6.59
N LEU A 316 -0.77 -6.01 7.68
CA LEU A 316 0.01 -7.13 8.17
C LEU A 316 -0.56 -7.67 9.47
N TYR A 317 -0.32 -8.95 9.70
CA TYR A 317 -0.47 -9.58 11.01
C TYR A 317 0.78 -10.38 11.36
N CYS A 318 0.92 -10.65 12.64
CA CYS A 318 1.90 -11.60 13.15
C CYS A 318 1.27 -12.43 14.27
N ASP A 319 1.66 -13.69 14.38
CA ASP A 319 1.16 -14.57 15.44
C ASP A 319 1.82 -14.25 16.79
N ASN A 320 3.11 -13.92 16.77
CA ASN A 320 3.88 -13.58 17.97
C ASN A 320 4.66 -12.27 17.75
N LEU A 321 4.11 -11.17 18.25
CA LEU A 321 4.72 -9.85 18.14
C LEU A 321 6.09 -9.80 18.82
N ARG A 322 6.22 -10.35 20.04
CA ARG A 322 7.48 -10.31 20.79
C ARG A 322 8.64 -10.93 20.01
N THR A 323 8.42 -12.13 19.47
CA THR A 323 9.42 -12.83 18.64
C THR A 323 9.77 -12.03 17.38
N ALA A 324 8.75 -11.46 16.72
CA ALA A 324 8.97 -10.61 15.55
C ALA A 324 9.82 -9.37 15.88
N LEU A 325 9.50 -8.67 16.98
CA LEU A 325 10.27 -7.50 17.42
C LEU A 325 11.72 -7.86 17.73
N HIS A 326 11.98 -8.95 18.44
CA HIS A 326 13.36 -9.41 18.70
C HIS A 326 14.14 -9.67 17.40
N ALA A 327 13.51 -10.23 16.37
CA ALA A 327 14.15 -10.46 15.08
C ALA A 327 14.52 -9.14 14.37
N PHE A 328 13.71 -8.09 14.49
CA PHE A 328 14.04 -6.75 13.98
C PHE A 328 15.16 -6.09 14.78
N VAL A 329 15.12 -6.17 16.10
CA VAL A 329 16.19 -5.65 16.97
C VAL A 329 17.52 -6.33 16.68
N ALA A 330 17.53 -7.66 16.50
CA ALA A 330 18.74 -8.41 16.16
C ALA A 330 19.36 -7.99 14.81
N LYS A 331 18.55 -7.44 13.90
CA LYS A 331 19.00 -6.86 12.63
C LYS A 331 19.41 -5.38 12.75
N GLY A 332 19.43 -4.82 13.96
CA GLY A 332 19.74 -3.41 14.21
C GLY A 332 18.63 -2.43 13.85
N THR A 333 17.39 -2.93 13.65
CA THR A 333 16.24 -2.07 13.32
C THR A 333 15.78 -1.34 14.59
N GLN A 334 15.48 -0.05 14.47
CA GLN A 334 14.97 0.72 15.60
C GLN A 334 13.51 0.33 15.89
N VAL A 335 13.20 0.00 17.14
CA VAL A 335 11.86 -0.38 17.59
C VAL A 335 11.40 0.62 18.64
N ILE A 336 10.44 1.46 18.28
CA ILE A 336 10.04 2.63 19.06
C ILE A 336 8.64 2.41 19.64
N GLY A 337 8.54 2.30 20.96
CA GLY A 337 7.26 2.24 21.68
C GLY A 337 6.76 3.63 22.07
N ALA A 338 5.56 4.02 21.66
CA ALA A 338 4.94 5.25 22.13
C ALA A 338 4.23 5.01 23.47
N THR A 339 4.67 5.69 24.53
CA THR A 339 4.06 5.61 25.87
C THR A 339 4.21 6.94 26.62
N GLY A 340 3.19 7.33 27.38
CA GLY A 340 3.21 8.56 28.19
C GLY A 340 4.26 8.53 29.32
N SER A 341 4.66 7.34 29.76
CA SER A 341 5.65 7.13 30.83
C SER A 341 7.11 7.20 30.36
N ALA A 342 7.35 7.39 29.05
CA ALA A 342 8.70 7.46 28.51
C ALA A 342 9.46 8.69 29.04
N GLN A 343 10.75 8.52 29.31
CA GLN A 343 11.63 9.63 29.71
C GLN A 343 12.03 10.48 28.51
N GLU A 344 12.34 9.83 27.39
CA GLU A 344 12.71 10.48 26.14
C GLU A 344 11.46 11.03 25.44
N THR A 345 11.57 12.25 24.94
CA THR A 345 10.51 12.86 24.15
C THR A 345 10.70 12.57 22.67
N LEU A 346 9.58 12.56 21.95
CA LEU A 346 9.49 12.55 20.49
C LEU A 346 10.52 13.45 19.79
N TRP A 347 10.81 14.63 20.34
CA TRP A 347 11.67 15.63 19.69
C TRP A 347 13.17 15.41 19.93
N GLN A 348 13.50 14.60 20.94
CA GLN A 348 14.87 14.28 21.33
C GLN A 348 15.41 13.07 20.59
N LEU A 349 14.54 12.09 20.29
CA LEU A 349 14.95 10.88 19.62
C LEU A 349 15.43 11.16 18.19
N ASP A 350 16.59 10.59 17.86
CA ASP A 350 17.08 10.51 16.49
C ASP A 350 16.50 9.27 15.79
N PHE A 351 15.71 9.51 14.74
CA PHE A 351 15.02 8.46 14.00
C PHE A 351 15.94 7.87 12.93
N ARG A 352 16.18 6.57 12.98
CA ARG A 352 17.07 5.83 12.08
C ARG A 352 16.29 4.75 11.33
N PRO A 353 15.71 5.07 10.17
CA PRO A 353 15.08 4.07 9.31
C PRO A 353 16.06 3.00 8.79
N PRO A 354 15.58 1.79 8.47
CA PRO A 354 14.19 1.36 8.65
C PRO A 354 13.83 1.25 10.14
N LEU A 355 12.59 1.59 10.50
CA LEU A 355 12.15 1.54 11.89
C LEU A 355 10.72 1.02 12.05
N LEU A 356 10.43 0.52 13.26
CA LEU A 356 9.11 0.11 13.70
C LEU A 356 8.60 1.14 14.72
N LEU A 357 7.37 1.62 14.50
CA LEU A 357 6.68 2.51 15.42
C LEU A 357 5.49 1.77 16.02
N LEU A 358 5.41 1.68 17.35
CA LEU A 358 4.34 0.98 18.05
C LEU A 358 3.44 1.98 18.76
N VAL A 359 2.13 1.82 18.55
CA VAL A 359 1.07 2.51 19.30
C VAL A 359 0.15 1.47 19.92
N GLY A 360 -0.27 1.72 21.16
CA GLY A 360 -1.01 0.75 21.95
C GLY A 360 -2.47 1.11 22.17
N ASN A 361 -3.15 0.24 22.92
CA ASN A 361 -4.54 0.37 23.30
C ASN A 361 -4.84 1.73 23.97
N GLU A 362 -6.04 2.26 23.77
CA GLU A 362 -6.46 3.56 24.25
C GLU A 362 -6.42 3.72 25.78
N GLN A 363 -6.65 2.62 26.52
CA GLN A 363 -6.68 2.62 27.99
C GLN A 363 -5.40 2.07 28.58
N ASN A 364 -4.94 0.93 28.05
CA ASN A 364 -3.83 0.18 28.63
C ASN A 364 -2.47 0.53 28.01
N GLY A 365 -2.46 1.26 26.90
CA GLY A 365 -1.23 1.53 26.14
C GLY A 365 -0.64 0.25 25.54
N LEU A 366 0.68 0.27 25.36
CA LEU A 366 1.46 -0.90 24.93
C LEU A 366 1.65 -1.86 26.10
N THR A 367 1.67 -3.16 25.82
CA THR A 367 1.96 -4.17 26.85
C THR A 367 3.39 -4.05 27.38
N LYS A 368 3.62 -4.47 28.63
CA LYS A 368 4.96 -4.40 29.25
C LYS A 368 5.96 -5.24 28.47
N GLU A 369 5.51 -6.41 28.02
CA GLU A 369 6.28 -7.36 27.23
C GLU A 369 6.74 -6.74 25.90
N VAL A 370 5.93 -5.88 25.28
CA VAL A 370 6.31 -5.15 24.07
C VAL A 370 7.27 -4.01 24.39
N LEU A 371 7.00 -3.24 25.44
CA LEU A 371 7.86 -2.12 25.87
C LEU A 371 9.27 -2.59 26.26
N GLU A 372 9.41 -3.78 26.84
CA GLU A 372 10.70 -4.40 27.18
C GLU A 372 11.57 -4.74 25.95
N VAL A 373 10.96 -4.98 24.79
CA VAL A 373 11.68 -5.28 23.54
C VAL A 373 12.00 -4.00 22.75
N CYS A 374 11.26 -2.91 23.00
CA CYS A 374 11.49 -1.64 22.31
C CYS A 374 12.91 -1.13 22.60
N THR A 375 13.64 -0.77 21.55
CA THR A 375 14.97 -0.17 21.69
C THR A 375 14.89 1.27 22.18
N HIS A 376 13.77 1.95 21.92
CA HIS A 376 13.45 3.26 22.44
C HIS A 376 11.99 3.33 22.88
N GLN A 377 11.72 4.15 23.88
CA GLN A 377 10.38 4.50 24.29
C GLN A 377 10.27 6.02 24.25
N VAL A 378 9.24 6.55 23.59
CA VAL A 378 9.04 7.99 23.42
C VAL A 378 7.68 8.44 23.88
N ARG A 379 7.61 9.67 24.41
CA ARG A 379 6.37 10.37 24.68
C ARG A 379 6.21 11.61 23.81
N ILE A 380 4.96 11.94 23.51
CA ILE A 380 4.60 13.27 23.02
C ILE A 380 4.54 14.19 24.25
N PRO A 381 5.30 15.29 24.30
CA PRO A 381 5.25 16.19 25.44
C PRO A 381 3.89 16.88 25.55
N MET A 382 3.35 16.92 26.77
CA MET A 382 2.02 17.43 27.08
C MET A 382 2.11 18.46 28.22
N VAL A 383 1.15 19.38 28.26
CA VAL A 383 0.99 20.31 29.39
C VAL A 383 0.52 19.55 30.63
N ALA A 384 0.83 20.08 31.82
CA ALA A 384 0.41 19.47 33.08
C ALA A 384 -1.12 19.31 33.16
N GLY A 385 -1.58 18.18 33.71
CA GLY A 385 -3.01 17.88 33.91
C GLY A 385 -3.69 17.15 32.74
N GLN A 386 -2.94 16.73 31.72
CA GLN A 386 -3.42 15.80 30.69
C GLN A 386 -2.46 14.63 30.56
N ASP A 387 -3.03 13.41 30.61
CA ASP A 387 -2.25 12.18 30.76
C ASP A 387 -2.09 11.41 29.44
N SER A 388 -2.95 11.67 28.44
CA SER A 388 -2.90 10.98 27.16
C SER A 388 -3.58 11.75 26.02
N LEU A 389 -3.22 11.39 24.79
CA LEU A 389 -3.89 11.82 23.57
C LEU A 389 -4.69 10.65 22.99
N ASN A 390 -5.69 10.94 22.18
CA ASN A 390 -6.32 9.93 21.33
C ASN A 390 -5.24 9.21 20.49
N VAL A 391 -5.27 7.89 20.45
CA VAL A 391 -4.23 7.07 19.79
C VAL A 391 -4.05 7.39 18.30
N GLY A 392 -5.12 7.71 17.58
CA GLY A 392 -5.03 8.12 16.17
C GLY A 392 -4.36 9.49 16.00
N VAL A 393 -4.62 10.42 16.92
CA VAL A 393 -3.92 11.72 16.96
C VAL A 393 -2.44 11.54 17.29
N ALA A 394 -2.14 10.71 18.29
CA ALA A 394 -0.77 10.41 18.69
C ALA A 394 0.02 9.77 17.54
N ALA A 395 -0.56 8.77 16.86
CA ALA A 395 0.02 8.14 15.68
C ALA A 395 0.35 9.17 14.59
N GLY A 396 -0.55 10.14 14.36
CA GLY A 396 -0.30 11.24 13.43
C GLY A 396 0.88 12.11 13.81
N ILE A 397 0.94 12.59 15.05
CA ILE A 397 2.05 13.41 15.52
C ILE A 397 3.39 12.67 15.38
N LEU A 398 3.43 11.39 15.76
CA LEU A 398 4.63 10.56 15.67
C LEU A 398 5.07 10.37 14.21
N LEU A 399 4.16 9.95 13.34
CA LEU A 399 4.46 9.69 11.92
C LEU A 399 4.91 10.96 11.19
N TYR A 400 4.24 12.08 11.41
CA TYR A 400 4.59 13.34 10.74
C TYR A 400 5.89 13.95 11.26
N GLU A 401 6.25 13.76 12.53
CA GLU A 401 7.57 14.18 13.01
C GLU A 401 8.68 13.30 12.42
N ILE A 402 8.49 11.98 12.35
CA ILE A 402 9.43 11.08 11.66
C ILE A 402 9.59 11.53 10.20
N GLN A 403 8.48 11.73 9.49
CA GLN A 403 8.48 12.23 8.12
C GLN A 403 9.26 13.55 8.01
N ARG A 404 8.94 14.54 8.85
CA ARG A 404 9.61 15.85 8.84
C ARG A 404 11.12 15.74 9.02
N ARG A 405 11.58 14.88 9.93
CA ARG A 405 13.02 14.64 10.17
C ARG A 405 13.70 14.04 8.95
N LEU A 406 13.07 13.05 8.32
CA LEU A 406 13.61 12.37 7.15
C LEU A 406 13.64 13.28 5.91
N TYR A 407 12.62 14.12 5.71
CA TYR A 407 12.63 15.14 4.67
C TYR A 407 13.76 16.18 4.86
N ALA A 408 13.98 16.62 6.10
CA ALA A 408 15.04 17.57 6.42
C ALA A 408 16.44 16.99 6.16
N GLU A 409 16.65 15.71 6.45
CA GLU A 409 17.88 15.00 6.10
C GLU A 409 18.08 14.84 4.59
N CYS A 410 17.02 14.47 3.86
CA CYS A 410 17.06 14.33 2.41
C CYS A 410 17.45 15.65 1.74
N SER A 411 16.80 16.75 2.12
CA SER A 411 17.10 18.10 1.61
C SER A 411 18.55 18.54 1.92
N ARG A 412 19.08 18.15 3.08
CA ARG A 412 20.50 18.39 3.44
C ARG A 412 21.46 17.55 2.63
N ARG A 413 21.12 16.31 2.27
CA ARG A 413 21.93 15.48 1.36
C ARG A 413 21.97 16.11 -0.03
N ASP A 414 20.83 16.55 -0.58
CA ASP A 414 20.77 17.25 -1.86
C ASP A 414 21.64 18.52 -1.87
N MET A 415 21.69 19.28 -0.75
CA MET A 415 22.59 20.44 -0.61
C MET A 415 24.07 20.05 -0.46
N ARG A 416 24.40 18.95 0.22
CA ARG A 416 25.78 18.46 0.38
C ARG A 416 26.36 17.85 -0.89
N VAL A 417 25.52 17.34 -1.79
CA VAL A 417 25.97 16.87 -3.11
C VAL A 417 26.27 18.07 -4.04
N ASN A 418 25.70 19.25 -3.77
CA ASN A 418 26.02 20.51 -4.43
C ASN A 418 27.17 21.32 -3.78
N SER A 419 27.94 20.74 -2.87
CA SER A 419 29.17 21.39 -2.37
C SER A 419 30.40 20.99 -3.18
N ILE A 420 30.49 21.45 -4.42
CA ILE A 420 31.78 21.81 -4.99
C ILE A 420 31.97 23.28 -4.67
N VAL A 421 32.88 23.55 -3.74
CA VAL A 421 33.41 24.88 -3.50
C VAL A 421 33.97 25.43 -4.81
N LYS A 422 33.40 26.55 -5.28
CA LYS A 422 34.16 27.78 -5.53
C LYS A 422 33.33 28.98 -5.13
#